data_AF-A0A6L9VY42-F1
#
_entry.id   AF-A0A6L9VY42-F1
#
_cell.length_a   1.000
_cell.length_b   1.000
_cell.length_c   1.000
_cell.angle_alpha   90.00
_cell.angle_beta   90.00
_cell.angle_gamma   90.00
#
_symmetry.space_group_name_H-M   'P 1'
#
loop_
_entity.id
_entity.type
_entity.pdbx_description
1 polymer ?
#
loop_
_entity_poly.entity_id
_entity_poly.type
_entity_poly.pdbx_seq_one_letter_code
_entity_poly.pdbx_strand_id
1 'polypeptide(L)'
;MDPVSLLVGAALLGAGFVAGRLGRGRRTSPPPQVTPLCGCGHTLSQHDTESNTCYAELRRDTYDKRGRWSGHSWVPCTCRRYVGPRPIDEVFVPRVLPPAD
;
A
#
# COMPACT_ATOMS: atom_id res chain seq x y z
N MET A 1 -17.51 -47.25 23.07
CA MET A 1 -16.27 -46.46 23.04
C MET A 1 -15.49 -46.80 24.28
N ASP A 2 -14.18 -47.04 24.15
CA ASP A 2 -13.33 -47.35 25.29
C ASP A 2 -13.11 -46.07 26.14
N PRO A 3 -13.43 -46.09 27.45
CA PRO A 3 -13.28 -44.93 28.33
C PRO A 3 -11.85 -44.38 28.38
N VAL A 4 -10.85 -45.24 28.19
CA VAL A 4 -9.44 -44.80 28.15
C VAL A 4 -9.18 -43.94 26.91
N SER A 5 -9.69 -44.36 25.76
CA SER A 5 -9.58 -43.61 24.51
C SER A 5 -10.24 -42.22 24.59
N LEU A 6 -11.37 -42.09 25.31
CA LEU A 6 -12.03 -40.80 25.55
C LEU A 6 -11.20 -39.88 26.44
N LEU A 7 -10.59 -40.41 27.51
CA LEU A 7 -9.71 -39.64 28.40
C LEU A 7 -8.46 -39.13 27.67
N VAL A 8 -7.84 -39.97 26.85
CA VAL A 8 -6.65 -39.59 26.06
C VAL A 8 -7.02 -38.48 25.07
N GLY A 9 -8.15 -38.62 24.36
CA GLY A 9 -8.62 -37.60 23.42
C GLY A 9 -8.91 -36.26 24.10
N ALA A 10 -9.57 -36.28 25.27
CA ALA A 10 -9.86 -35.07 26.04
C ALA A 10 -8.57 -34.39 26.54
N ALA A 11 -7.59 -35.18 26.99
CA ALA A 11 -6.30 -34.66 27.45
C ALA A 11 -5.52 -33.97 26.31
N LEU A 12 -5.46 -34.59 25.13
CA LEU A 12 -4.80 -34.02 23.94
C LEU A 12 -5.46 -32.71 23.51
N LEU A 13 -6.81 -32.68 23.48
CA LEU A 13 -7.57 -31.49 23.12
C LEU A 13 -7.36 -30.35 24.12
N GLY A 14 -7.40 -30.67 25.42
CA GLY A 14 -7.13 -29.70 26.49
C GLY A 14 -5.71 -29.13 26.42
N ALA A 15 -4.71 -29.99 26.22
CA ALA A 15 -3.31 -29.58 26.09
C ALA A 15 -3.12 -28.64 24.89
N GLY A 16 -3.67 -29.00 23.72
CA GLY A 16 -3.62 -28.17 22.52
C GLY A 16 -4.31 -26.81 22.71
N PHE A 17 -5.48 -26.79 23.37
CA PHE A 17 -6.22 -25.57 23.66
C PHE A 17 -5.44 -24.63 24.58
N VAL A 18 -4.86 -25.16 25.67
CA VAL A 18 -4.08 -24.38 26.63
C VAL A 18 -2.81 -23.86 25.97
N ALA A 19 -2.07 -24.72 25.25
CA ALA A 19 -0.87 -24.31 24.52
C ALA A 19 -1.17 -23.22 23.49
N GLY A 20 -2.26 -23.34 22.73
CA GLY A 20 -2.69 -22.33 21.76
C GLY A 20 -3.12 -21.02 22.43
N ARG A 21 -3.79 -21.09 23.59
CA ARG A 21 -4.23 -19.89 24.33
C ARG A 21 -3.05 -19.14 24.95
N LEU A 22 -2.04 -19.85 25.45
CA LEU A 22 -0.82 -19.27 26.01
C LEU A 22 0.17 -18.81 24.92
N GLY A 23 0.23 -19.50 23.77
CA GLY A 23 1.08 -19.16 22.63
C GLY A 23 0.58 -17.97 21.80
N ARG A 24 -0.71 -17.62 21.90
CA ARG A 24 -1.35 -16.50 21.18
C ARG A 24 -0.76 -15.11 21.51
N GLY A 25 0.08 -14.98 22.54
CA GLY A 25 0.81 -13.74 22.84
C GLY A 25 1.93 -13.42 21.84
N ARG A 26 2.45 -14.41 21.11
CA ARG A 26 3.39 -14.20 19.98
C ARG A 26 2.62 -13.95 18.69
N ARG A 27 1.69 -12.99 18.72
CA ARG A 27 1.26 -12.38 17.47
C ARG A 27 2.47 -11.59 16.98
N THR A 28 3.16 -12.10 15.97
CA THR A 28 3.97 -11.26 15.10
C THR A 28 3.06 -10.08 14.76
N SER A 29 3.42 -8.86 15.16
CA SER A 29 2.66 -7.68 14.73
C SER A 29 2.46 -7.81 13.23
N PRO A 30 1.23 -7.60 12.72
CA PRO A 30 1.03 -7.50 11.28
C PRO A 30 2.14 -6.59 10.74
N PRO A 31 2.84 -6.98 9.66
CA PRO A 31 3.82 -6.10 9.07
C PRO A 31 3.17 -4.73 8.88
N PRO A 32 3.90 -3.63 9.13
CA PRO A 32 3.34 -2.30 8.98
C PRO A 32 2.69 -2.24 7.60
N GLN A 33 1.43 -1.78 7.56
CA GLN A 33 0.76 -1.63 6.28
C GLN A 33 1.63 -0.73 5.41
N VAL A 34 2.09 -1.27 4.29
CA VAL A 34 2.85 -0.50 3.32
C VAL A 34 1.86 0.45 2.68
N THR A 35 1.75 1.65 3.24
CA THR A 35 0.96 2.72 2.63
C THR A 35 1.77 3.26 1.46
N PRO A 36 1.34 3.06 0.21
CA PRO A 36 2.03 3.63 -0.93
C PRO A 36 1.99 5.16 -0.82
N LEU A 37 3.17 5.76 -0.66
CA LEU A 37 3.32 7.21 -0.62
C LEU A 37 3.30 7.73 -2.06
N CYS A 38 2.20 8.39 -2.42
CA CYS A 38 2.14 9.20 -3.63
C CYS A 38 3.05 10.42 -3.42
N GLY A 39 3.93 10.74 -4.37
CA GLY A 39 4.94 11.81 -4.25
C GLY A 39 4.39 13.25 -4.18
N CYS A 40 3.07 13.40 -4.09
CA CYS A 40 2.29 14.62 -4.27
C CYS A 40 1.41 14.94 -3.04
N GLY A 41 1.47 14.10 -2.00
CA GLY A 41 0.98 14.44 -0.65
C GLY A 41 -0.55 14.43 -0.43
N HIS A 42 -1.34 14.03 -1.42
CA HIS A 42 -2.80 13.89 -1.27
C HIS A 42 -3.22 12.47 -0.88
N THR A 43 -4.44 12.36 -0.35
CA THR A 43 -5.00 11.08 0.11
C THR A 43 -5.32 10.14 -1.07
N LEU A 44 -5.35 8.84 -0.79
CA LEU A 44 -5.74 7.81 -1.77
C LEU A 44 -7.16 8.03 -2.31
N SER A 45 -8.06 8.58 -1.50
CA SER A 45 -9.45 8.88 -1.86
C SER A 45 -9.61 9.90 -2.98
N GLN A 46 -8.58 10.68 -3.31
CA GLN A 46 -8.61 11.65 -4.42
C GLN A 46 -8.29 11.04 -5.78
N HIS A 47 -8.22 9.71 -5.85
CA HIS A 47 -7.99 9.00 -7.09
C HIS A 47 -9.23 8.26 -7.56
N ASP A 48 -9.41 8.27 -8.86
CA ASP A 48 -10.32 7.41 -9.57
C ASP A 48 -9.90 5.93 -9.43
N THR A 49 -10.86 5.05 -9.12
CA THR A 49 -10.60 3.61 -8.97
C THR A 49 -10.40 2.89 -10.30
N GLU A 50 -10.96 3.41 -11.40
CA GLU A 50 -10.92 2.76 -12.70
C GLU A 50 -9.73 3.25 -13.53
N SER A 51 -9.65 4.56 -13.72
CA SER A 51 -8.62 5.22 -14.52
C SER A 51 -7.34 5.47 -13.75
N ASN A 52 -7.27 5.28 -12.43
CA ASN A 52 -6.13 5.62 -11.57
C ASN A 52 -5.70 7.10 -11.65
N THR A 53 -6.54 7.99 -12.18
CA THR A 53 -6.25 9.42 -12.31
C THR A 53 -6.44 10.11 -10.97
N CYS A 54 -5.54 11.03 -10.61
CA CYS A 54 -5.74 11.90 -9.46
C CYS A 54 -6.50 13.16 -9.86
N TYR A 55 -7.48 13.54 -9.05
CA TYR A 55 -8.27 14.76 -9.25
C TYR A 55 -7.80 15.94 -8.37
N ALA A 56 -6.70 15.78 -7.62
CA ALA A 56 -6.15 16.82 -6.77
C ALA A 56 -5.36 17.86 -7.58
N GLU A 57 -5.18 19.05 -6.99
CA GLU A 57 -4.25 20.07 -7.47
C GLU A 57 -3.02 20.14 -6.56
N LEU A 58 -1.85 20.45 -7.15
CA LEU A 58 -0.61 20.70 -6.43
C LEU A 58 -0.11 22.12 -6.66
N ARG A 59 0.46 22.67 -5.60
CA ARG A 59 1.13 23.97 -5.63
C ARG A 59 2.51 23.79 -6.28
N ARG A 60 2.74 24.45 -7.40
CA ARG A 60 4.02 24.47 -8.11
C ARG A 60 4.62 25.88 -8.07
N ASP A 61 5.90 25.98 -7.73
CA ASP A 61 6.64 27.24 -7.82
C ASP A 61 6.76 27.64 -9.29
N THR A 62 6.46 28.90 -9.59
CA THR A 62 6.65 29.49 -10.91
C THR A 62 7.91 30.34 -10.92
N TYR A 63 8.60 30.36 -12.07
CA TYR A 63 9.83 31.14 -12.26
C TYR A 63 9.69 32.01 -13.50
N ASP A 64 10.24 33.22 -13.43
CA ASP A 64 10.32 34.12 -14.59
C ASP A 64 11.29 33.56 -15.65
N LYS A 65 11.31 34.18 -16.83
CA LYS A 65 12.24 33.82 -17.92
C LYS A 65 13.73 33.94 -17.57
N ARG A 66 14.07 34.52 -16.42
CA ARG A 66 15.43 34.67 -15.88
C ARG A 66 15.69 33.69 -14.71
N GLY A 67 14.78 32.76 -14.45
CA GLY A 67 14.89 31.75 -13.40
C GLY A 67 14.64 32.26 -11.98
N ARG A 68 14.12 33.48 -11.81
CA ARG A 68 13.77 34.02 -10.47
C ARG A 68 12.37 33.59 -10.09
N TRP A 69 12.19 33.21 -8.82
CA TRP A 69 10.90 32.83 -8.29
C TRP A 69 9.87 33.97 -8.50
N SER A 70 8.72 33.63 -9.09
CA SER A 70 7.68 34.58 -9.49
C SER A 70 6.34 34.33 -8.80
N GLY A 71 6.22 33.27 -8.00
CA GLY A 71 4.97 32.93 -7.34
C GLY A 71 4.72 31.44 -7.25
N HIS A 72 3.46 31.10 -7.03
CA HIS A 72 2.94 29.75 -7.05
C HIS A 72 1.79 29.66 -8.04
N SER A 73 1.66 28.53 -8.73
CA SER A 73 0.47 28.15 -9.47
C SER A 73 -0.10 26.85 -8.91
N TRP A 74 -1.42 26.73 -8.96
CA TRP A 74 -2.11 25.46 -8.74
C TRP A 74 -2.22 24.76 -10.09
N VAL A 75 -1.70 23.55 -10.15
CA VAL A 75 -1.74 22.72 -11.36
C VAL A 75 -2.30 21.34 -11.04
N PRO A 76 -2.98 20.67 -11.99
CA PRO A 76 -3.49 19.32 -11.76
C PRO A 76 -2.37 18.34 -11.37
N CYS A 77 -2.68 17.41 -10.47
CA CYS A 77 -1.77 16.31 -10.17
C CYS A 77 -1.64 15.34 -11.33
N THR A 78 -0.41 15.16 -11.79
CA THR A 78 -0.07 14.20 -12.85
C THR A 78 0.26 12.81 -12.31
N CYS A 79 0.02 12.58 -11.02
CA CYS A 79 0.22 11.32 -10.34
C CYS A 79 -0.86 10.30 -10.71
N ARG A 80 -0.53 9.01 -10.56
CA ARG A 80 -1.46 7.90 -10.77
C ARG A 80 -1.58 7.07 -9.50
N ARG A 81 -2.78 6.58 -9.23
CA ARG A 81 -3.04 5.69 -8.11
C ARG A 81 -2.22 4.41 -8.24
N TYR A 82 -1.59 4.03 -7.15
CA TYR A 82 -0.94 2.74 -7.01
C TYR A 82 -1.21 2.20 -5.60
N VAL A 83 -1.78 1.00 -5.51
CA VAL A 83 -2.20 0.39 -4.24
C VAL A 83 -1.38 -0.83 -3.83
N GLY A 84 -0.42 -1.29 -4.64
CA GLY A 84 0.45 -2.46 -4.37
C GLY A 84 -0.31 -3.79 -4.29
N PRO A 85 0.19 -4.91 -4.85
CA PRO A 85 1.53 -5.49 -4.59
C PRO A 85 2.45 -5.66 -5.82
N ARG A 86 2.01 -5.26 -7.02
CA ARG A 86 2.80 -5.37 -8.27
C ARG A 86 3.91 -4.31 -8.32
N PRO A 87 5.10 -4.58 -8.86
CA PRO A 87 6.17 -3.58 -8.88
C PRO A 87 5.75 -2.29 -9.59
N ILE A 88 6.24 -1.15 -9.08
CA ILE A 88 5.95 0.19 -9.64
C ILE A 88 6.31 0.27 -11.12
N ASP A 89 7.36 -0.45 -11.52
CA ASP A 89 7.86 -0.47 -12.90
C ASP A 89 6.81 -1.02 -13.87
N GLU A 90 6.03 -2.02 -13.46
CA GLU A 90 4.97 -2.58 -14.31
C GLU A 90 3.80 -1.61 -14.54
N VAL A 91 3.62 -0.63 -13.64
CA VAL A 91 2.48 0.29 -13.67
C VAL A 91 2.85 1.65 -14.25
N PHE A 92 4.13 2.05 -14.12
CA PHE A 92 4.59 3.39 -14.46
C PHE A 92 5.69 3.46 -15.52
N VAL A 93 6.26 2.34 -15.97
CA VAL A 93 7.27 2.39 -17.04
C VAL A 93 6.60 2.91 -18.33
N PRO A 94 7.11 4.02 -18.89
CA PRO A 94 6.67 4.49 -20.19
C PRO A 94 6.88 3.38 -21.22
N ARG A 95 5.94 3.21 -22.17
CA ARG A 95 6.16 2.31 -23.31
C ARG A 95 7.42 2.80 -24.03
N VAL A 96 8.45 1.95 -24.11
CA VAL A 96 9.69 2.27 -24.83
C VAL A 96 9.29 2.61 -26.26
N LEU A 97 9.46 3.86 -26.63
CA LEU A 97 9.30 4.29 -28.02
C LEU A 97 10.49 3.71 -28.81
N PRO A 98 10.27 3.26 -30.06
CA PRO A 98 11.38 2.88 -30.92
C PRO A 98 12.34 4.07 -31.06
N PRO A 99 13.65 3.81 -31.23
CA PRO A 99 14.63 4.87 -31.44
C PRO A 99 14.18 5.76 -32.61
N ALA A 100 14.28 7.06 -32.44
CA ALA A 100 14.13 7.99 -33.55
C ALA A 100 15.38 7.85 -34.43
N ASP A 101 15.17 7.62 -35.72
CA ASP A 101 16.22 7.62 -36.75
C ASP A 101 16.93 8.99 -36.86
#